data_AF-A0A2T4C0T8-F1
#
_entry.id   AF-A0A2T4C0T8-F1
#
_cell.length_a   1.000
_cell.length_b   1.000
_cell.length_c   1.000
_cell.angle_alpha   90.00
_cell.angle_beta   90.00
_cell.angle_gamma   90.00
#
_symmetry.space_group_name_H-M   'P 1'
#
loop_
_entity.id
_entity.type
_entity.pdbx_description
1 polymer ?
#
loop_
_entity_poly.entity_id
_entity_poly.type
_entity_poly.pdbx_seq_one_letter_code
_entity_poly.pdbx_strand_id
1 'polypeptide(L)'
;MLLCSYSTFNVRIIGNASISQNFSKTPPLAQVNQSLRFALGVLLWPEHHAKPHIQEHITLFHFDAMADSSQAHYTVYRIECQFSKSSRHSAIYVAMGPNGAGQLLHVRCAVGRPNMMFEKQYFVSNGPESLATFVYKIPVGNVRVEDVEKLTDVCYTIPPPPTQYIGEVCQCGAWVNEACVAFRVAGLLTG
;
A
#
# COMPACT_ATOMS: atom_id res chain seq x y z
N MET A 1 19.67 -26.26 24.11
CA MET A 1 18.64 -25.29 24.51
C MET A 1 18.91 -24.00 23.72
N LEU A 2 18.29 -23.85 22.55
CA LEU A 2 18.45 -22.68 21.69
C LEU A 2 17.44 -21.61 22.11
N LEU A 3 17.92 -20.46 22.56
CA LEU A 3 17.12 -19.25 22.73
C LEU A 3 17.24 -18.44 21.43
N CYS A 4 16.20 -18.48 20.58
CA CYS A 4 16.06 -17.53 19.47
C CYS A 4 15.53 -16.21 20.04
N SER A 5 16.39 -15.20 20.10
CA SER A 5 16.02 -13.81 20.33
C SER A 5 15.53 -13.21 19.01
N TYR A 6 14.24 -12.90 18.90
CA TYR A 6 13.70 -12.08 17.82
C TYR A 6 13.93 -10.60 18.16
N SER A 7 14.85 -9.94 17.45
CA SER A 7 14.98 -8.48 17.51
C SER A 7 13.97 -7.85 16.55
N THR A 8 12.92 -7.25 17.10
CA THR A 8 12.02 -6.35 16.37
C THR A 8 12.77 -5.07 16.00
N PHE A 9 12.99 -4.84 14.71
CA PHE A 9 13.49 -3.56 14.21
C PHE A 9 12.32 -2.60 13.94
N ASN A 10 12.32 -1.45 14.61
CA ASN A 10 11.42 -0.35 14.28
C ASN A 10 12.01 0.41 13.08
N VAL A 11 11.37 0.30 11.91
CA VAL A 11 11.71 1.12 10.74
C VAL A 11 10.92 2.43 10.82
N ARG A 12 11.61 3.54 11.08
CA ARG A 12 11.03 4.89 11.01
C ARG A 12 11.25 5.44 9.61
N ILE A 13 10.22 5.42 8.77
CA ILE A 13 10.25 6.04 7.44
C ILE A 13 10.20 7.57 7.63
N ILE A 14 11.32 8.25 7.38
CA ILE A 14 11.35 9.73 7.27
C ILE A 14 11.16 10.08 5.80
N GLY A 15 9.91 10.19 5.37
CA GLY A 15 9.55 10.73 4.05
C GLY A 15 9.24 12.22 4.15
N ASN A 16 10.24 13.08 4.00
CA ASN A 16 10.02 14.51 3.76
C ASN A 16 10.15 14.75 2.24
N ALA A 17 9.02 14.76 1.53
CA ALA A 17 8.96 15.37 0.22
C ALA A 17 8.82 16.89 0.40
N SER A 18 9.94 17.57 0.55
CA SER A 18 10.02 19.02 0.36
C SER A 18 11.17 19.32 -0.58
N ILE A 19 10.82 19.48 -1.86
CA ILE A 19 11.72 19.93 -2.92
C ILE A 19 12.03 21.41 -2.66
N SER A 20 13.22 21.69 -2.13
CA SER A 20 13.87 23.00 -2.27
C SER A 20 15.01 22.82 -3.27
N GLN A 21 14.72 23.05 -4.55
CA GLN A 21 15.73 23.12 -5.61
C GLN A 21 16.49 24.45 -5.50
N ASN A 22 17.78 24.38 -5.17
CA ASN A 22 18.75 25.35 -5.65
C ASN A 22 19.68 24.61 -6.63
N PHE A 23 19.48 24.86 -7.91
CA PHE A 23 20.24 24.28 -9.01
C PHE A 23 21.63 24.91 -9.10
N SER A 24 22.65 24.07 -9.20
CA SER A 24 23.82 24.37 -10.02
C SER A 24 24.39 23.07 -10.57
N LYS A 25 24.30 22.94 -11.91
CA LYS A 25 24.87 21.94 -12.83
C LYS A 25 24.02 20.68 -13.10
N THR A 26 23.35 20.74 -14.24
CA THR A 26 22.77 19.64 -15.01
C THR A 26 23.82 18.62 -15.48
N PRO A 27 23.44 17.34 -15.53
CA PRO A 27 23.64 16.48 -16.69
C PRO A 27 22.29 15.98 -17.26
N PRO A 28 22.27 15.41 -18.48
CA PRO A 28 21.12 15.48 -19.38
C PRO A 28 20.01 14.45 -19.11
N LEU A 29 18.83 14.77 -19.65
CA LEU A 29 17.64 13.92 -19.75
C LEU A 29 17.97 12.47 -20.16
N ALA A 30 17.72 11.54 -19.25
CA ALA A 30 17.47 10.14 -19.58
C ALA A 30 16.42 9.57 -18.61
N GLN A 31 15.23 9.29 -19.17
CA GLN A 31 14.18 8.40 -18.69
C GLN A 31 14.01 8.26 -17.16
N VAL A 32 13.12 9.07 -16.61
CA VAL A 32 12.34 8.70 -15.42
C VAL A 32 11.39 7.58 -15.86
N ASN A 33 11.86 6.33 -15.80
CA ASN A 33 11.00 5.16 -15.97
C ASN A 33 10.41 4.79 -14.60
N GLN A 34 9.10 4.60 -14.56
CA GLN A 34 8.26 4.49 -13.37
C GLN A 34 8.58 3.25 -12.52
N SER A 35 9.64 3.30 -11.73
CA SER A 35 9.93 2.33 -10.68
C SER A 35 10.17 3.08 -9.38
N LEU A 36 9.27 2.94 -8.41
CA LEU A 36 9.49 3.40 -7.05
C LEU A 36 10.56 2.51 -6.40
N ARG A 37 11.83 2.80 -6.71
CA ARG A 37 12.98 2.15 -6.10
C ARG A 37 13.23 2.79 -4.74
N PHE A 38 12.93 2.08 -3.67
CA PHE A 38 13.40 2.46 -2.34
C PHE A 38 14.78 1.83 -2.12
N ALA A 39 15.82 2.65 -2.13
CA ALA A 39 17.15 2.24 -1.70
C ALA A 39 17.30 2.57 -0.21
N LEU A 40 17.56 1.57 0.63
CA LEU A 40 17.98 1.79 2.00
C LEU A 40 19.51 1.84 2.01
N GLY A 41 20.08 3.02 2.22
CA GLY A 41 21.51 3.13 2.49
C GLY A 41 21.80 2.67 3.92
N VAL A 42 22.42 1.51 4.09
CA VAL A 42 22.95 1.09 5.40
C VAL A 42 24.24 1.86 5.62
N LEU A 43 24.18 2.93 6.43
CA LEU A 43 25.38 3.61 6.92
C LEU A 43 25.96 2.78 8.07
N LEU A 44 26.95 1.95 7.75
CA LEU A 44 27.86 1.42 8.77
C LEU A 44 28.71 2.59 9.29
N TRP A 45 28.45 3.01 10.52
CA TRP A 45 29.24 4.03 11.20
C TRP A 45 30.49 3.34 11.77
N PRO A 46 31.71 3.60 11.27
CA PRO A 46 32.90 3.12 11.94
C PRO A 46 33.08 3.93 13.22
N GLU A 47 33.41 3.26 14.32
CA GLU A 47 33.86 3.96 15.51
C GLU A 47 35.09 4.82 15.16
N HIS A 48 34.96 6.13 15.43
CA HIS A 48 35.99 7.17 15.38
C HIS A 48 36.59 7.55 14.00
N HIS A 49 36.18 8.74 13.54
CA HIS A 49 36.91 9.68 12.65
C HIS A 49 37.23 9.26 11.20
N ALA A 50 36.43 8.43 10.54
CA ALA A 50 36.48 8.27 9.08
C ALA A 50 35.23 8.83 8.39
N LYS A 51 35.39 9.45 7.21
CA LYS A 51 34.28 9.88 6.35
C LYS A 51 33.44 8.63 5.98
N PRO A 52 32.09 8.70 6.05
CA PRO A 52 31.25 7.54 5.74
C PRO A 52 31.49 7.11 4.29
N HIS A 53 31.86 5.84 4.12
CA HIS A 53 31.97 5.20 2.82
C HIS A 53 30.63 4.53 2.53
N ILE A 54 29.87 5.04 1.55
CA ILE A 54 28.66 4.37 1.08
C ILE A 54 29.14 3.18 0.25
N GLN A 55 29.21 2.01 0.86
CA GLN A 55 29.84 0.87 0.21
C GLN A 55 28.89 0.12 -0.72
N GLU A 56 27.58 0.06 -0.43
CA GLU A 56 26.63 -0.66 -1.29
C GLU A 56 25.21 -0.07 -1.25
N HIS A 57 24.63 0.17 -2.43
CA HIS A 57 23.18 0.36 -2.58
C HIS A 57 22.51 -1.01 -2.61
N ILE A 58 22.00 -1.47 -1.46
CA ILE A 58 21.17 -2.67 -1.42
C ILE A 58 19.74 -2.26 -1.81
N THR A 59 19.28 -2.74 -2.97
CA THR A 59 17.86 -2.65 -3.34
C THR A 59 17.11 -3.69 -2.52
N LEU A 60 16.43 -3.26 -1.44
CA LEU A 60 15.74 -4.18 -0.54
C LEU A 60 14.41 -4.70 -1.11
N PHE A 61 13.78 -3.92 -1.99
CA PHE A 61 12.51 -4.30 -2.60
C PHE A 61 12.51 -3.92 -4.07
N HIS A 62 12.31 -4.94 -4.91
CA HIS A 62 12.04 -4.77 -6.32
C HIS A 62 10.55 -5.05 -6.52
N PHE A 63 9.74 -4.00 -6.69
CA PHE A 63 8.28 -4.13 -6.78
C PHE A 63 7.82 -4.85 -8.06
N ASP A 64 8.70 -5.00 -9.07
CA ASP A 64 8.39 -5.74 -10.29
C ASP A 64 8.16 -7.25 -10.01
N ALA A 65 8.51 -7.75 -8.80
CA ALA A 65 8.26 -9.13 -8.38
C ALA A 65 6.89 -9.37 -7.70
N MET A 66 6.11 -8.32 -7.40
CA MET A 66 4.78 -8.49 -6.76
C MET A 66 3.64 -8.68 -7.75
N ALA A 67 3.83 -8.21 -8.98
CA ALA A 67 2.87 -8.28 -10.06
C ALA A 67 3.23 -9.45 -10.98
N ASP A 68 2.33 -10.41 -11.13
CA ASP A 68 2.44 -11.41 -12.18
C ASP A 68 2.08 -10.75 -13.51
N SER A 69 3.09 -10.29 -14.23
CA SER A 69 2.96 -9.61 -15.53
C SER A 69 2.53 -10.55 -16.66
N SER A 70 2.42 -11.86 -16.40
CA SER A 70 1.84 -12.82 -17.34
C SER A 70 0.31 -12.80 -17.37
N GLN A 71 -0.33 -12.19 -16.36
CA GLN A 71 -1.78 -12.07 -16.29
C GLN A 71 -2.26 -10.82 -17.05
N ALA A 72 -3.37 -10.94 -17.78
CA ALA A 72 -4.01 -9.80 -18.43
C ALA A 72 -4.91 -9.00 -17.46
N HIS A 73 -5.36 -9.65 -16.38
CA HIS A 73 -6.28 -9.07 -15.41
C HIS A 73 -5.96 -9.57 -14.00
N TYR A 74 -6.21 -8.72 -13.02
CA TYR A 74 -6.19 -9.05 -11.60
C TYR A 74 -7.60 -9.05 -11.02
N THR A 75 -7.86 -10.00 -10.12
CA THR A 75 -9.13 -10.07 -9.41
C THR A 75 -9.15 -9.04 -8.28
N VAL A 76 -10.22 -8.26 -8.24
CA VAL A 76 -10.50 -7.29 -7.18
C VAL A 76 -11.49 -7.93 -6.21
N TYR A 77 -11.17 -7.84 -4.93
CA TYR A 77 -11.98 -8.34 -3.82
C TYR A 77 -12.40 -7.20 -2.91
N ARG A 78 -13.61 -7.29 -2.38
CA ARG A 78 -13.96 -6.62 -1.12
C ARG A 78 -13.55 -7.54 0.03
N ILE A 79 -12.88 -7.00 1.03
CA ILE A 79 -12.52 -7.75 2.25
C ILE A 79 -13.21 -7.16 3.48
N GLU A 80 -13.44 -8.00 4.47
CA GLU A 80 -13.86 -7.58 5.80
C GLU A 80 -12.85 -8.02 6.85
N CYS A 81 -12.48 -7.09 7.73
CA CYS A 81 -11.68 -7.33 8.92
C CYS A 81 -12.49 -6.99 10.18
N GLN A 82 -12.31 -7.73 11.25
CA GLN A 82 -12.95 -7.54 12.54
C GLN A 82 -11.91 -7.32 13.64
N PHE A 83 -11.88 -6.13 14.21
CA PHE A 83 -10.97 -5.76 15.31
C PHE A 83 -11.59 -6.04 16.68
N SER A 84 -12.92 -6.04 16.79
CA SER A 84 -13.67 -6.40 18.00
C SER A 84 -15.08 -6.87 17.64
N LYS A 85 -15.89 -7.30 18.61
CA LYS A 85 -17.27 -7.76 18.37
C LYS A 85 -18.12 -6.74 17.59
N SER A 86 -17.94 -5.44 17.85
CA SER A 86 -18.66 -4.34 17.19
C SER A 86 -17.82 -3.58 16.15
N SER A 87 -16.49 -3.80 16.11
CA SER A 87 -15.59 -3.07 15.21
C SER A 87 -15.27 -3.91 13.97
N ARG A 88 -15.99 -3.61 12.88
CA ARG A 88 -15.70 -4.14 11.54
C ARG A 88 -15.04 -3.09 10.68
N HIS A 89 -14.32 -3.51 9.65
CA HIS A 89 -13.63 -2.67 8.67
C HIS A 89 -13.72 -3.31 7.30
N SER A 90 -14.01 -2.50 6.28
CA SER A 90 -14.05 -2.96 4.89
C SER A 90 -12.93 -2.29 4.10
N ALA A 91 -12.35 -3.05 3.17
CA ALA A 91 -11.31 -2.57 2.26
C ALA A 91 -11.42 -3.26 0.91
N ILE A 92 -10.69 -2.74 -0.07
CA ILE A 92 -10.58 -3.30 -1.42
C ILE A 92 -9.19 -3.92 -1.54
N TYR A 93 -9.12 -5.18 -1.95
CA TYR A 93 -7.88 -5.90 -2.18
C TYR A 93 -7.77 -6.27 -3.66
N VAL A 94 -6.67 -5.91 -4.31
CA VAL A 94 -6.37 -6.32 -5.69
C VAL A 94 -5.31 -7.40 -5.62
N ALA A 95 -5.65 -8.62 -6.03
CA ALA A 95 -4.74 -9.76 -6.03
C ALA A 95 -3.84 -9.71 -7.28
N MET A 96 -2.58 -9.33 -7.11
CA MET A 96 -1.66 -9.03 -8.22
C MET A 96 -0.65 -10.13 -8.49
N GLY A 97 -0.50 -11.11 -7.60
CA GLY A 97 0.50 -12.15 -7.78
C GLY A 97 0.17 -13.44 -7.06
N PRO A 98 0.96 -14.50 -7.33
CA PRO A 98 0.83 -15.78 -6.65
C PRO A 98 1.03 -15.61 -5.15
N ASN A 99 0.42 -16.50 -4.37
CA ASN A 99 0.53 -16.53 -2.91
C ASN A 99 -0.01 -15.29 -2.18
N GLY A 100 -0.96 -14.55 -2.77
CA GLY A 100 -1.59 -13.41 -2.10
C GLY A 100 -0.74 -12.14 -2.10
N ALA A 101 0.18 -11.99 -3.05
CA ALA A 101 0.76 -10.68 -3.34
C ALA A 101 -0.31 -9.76 -3.94
N GLY A 102 -0.31 -8.49 -3.54
CA GLY A 102 -1.33 -7.55 -3.99
C GLY A 102 -1.31 -6.20 -3.30
N GLN A 103 -2.28 -5.36 -3.64
CA GLN A 103 -2.47 -4.05 -3.01
C GLN A 103 -3.80 -3.98 -2.26
N LEU A 104 -3.79 -3.27 -1.15
CA LEU A 104 -4.95 -2.95 -0.34
C LEU A 104 -5.25 -1.46 -0.44
N LEU A 105 -6.47 -1.13 -0.82
CA LEU A 105 -7.00 0.22 -0.89
C LEU A 105 -8.05 0.37 0.21
N HIS A 106 -7.80 1.25 1.17
CA HIS A 106 -8.69 1.40 2.32
C HIS A 106 -8.69 2.81 2.89
N VAL A 107 -9.70 3.12 3.68
CA VAL A 107 -9.75 4.32 4.52
C VAL A 107 -9.52 3.94 5.98
N ARG A 108 -8.75 4.73 6.73
CA ARG A 108 -8.52 4.50 8.17
C ARG A 108 -8.47 5.80 8.94
N CYS A 109 -8.66 5.73 10.25
CA CYS A 109 -8.25 6.82 11.14
C CYS A 109 -6.73 6.83 11.30
N ALA A 110 -6.13 8.00 11.16
CA ALA A 110 -4.78 8.21 11.68
C ALA A 110 -4.87 8.49 13.18
N VAL A 111 -4.01 7.83 13.96
CA VAL A 111 -3.91 8.08 15.40
C VAL A 111 -3.59 9.55 15.62
N GLY A 112 -4.44 10.26 16.36
CA GLY A 112 -4.26 11.68 16.68
C GLY A 112 -4.62 12.67 15.58
N ARG A 113 -5.30 12.25 14.50
CA ARG A 113 -5.86 13.18 13.50
C ARG A 113 -7.39 13.09 13.44
N PRO A 114 -8.09 14.22 13.29
CA PRO A 114 -9.49 14.19 12.90
C PRO A 114 -9.61 13.68 11.46
N ASN A 115 -10.74 13.02 11.18
CA ASN A 115 -11.10 12.45 9.88
C ASN A 115 -10.35 11.18 9.49
N MET A 116 -11.01 10.38 8.67
CA MET A 116 -10.37 9.26 8.01
C MET A 116 -9.50 9.73 6.86
N MET A 117 -8.55 8.89 6.47
CA MET A 117 -7.71 9.10 5.31
C MET A 117 -7.65 7.84 4.47
N PHE A 118 -7.59 8.02 3.15
CA PHE A 118 -7.26 6.96 2.23
C PHE A 118 -5.79 6.55 2.40
N GLU A 119 -5.54 5.25 2.38
CA GLU A 119 -4.21 4.65 2.39
C GLU A 119 -4.15 3.51 1.37
N LYS A 120 -2.99 3.39 0.70
CA LYS A 120 -2.61 2.25 -0.12
C LYS A 120 -1.55 1.45 0.62
N GLN A 121 -1.81 0.16 0.85
CA GLN A 121 -0.87 -0.78 1.47
C GLN A 121 -0.57 -1.92 0.50
N TYR A 122 0.58 -2.58 0.67
CA TYR A 122 1.01 -3.69 -0.19
C TYR A 122 1.20 -4.95 0.63
N PHE A 123 0.74 -6.08 0.09
CA PHE A 123 1.05 -7.42 0.57
C PHE A 123 2.14 -8.01 -0.31
N VAL A 124 3.27 -8.36 0.30
CA VAL A 124 4.36 -9.08 -0.37
C VAL A 124 4.03 -10.57 -0.53
N SER A 125 3.24 -11.12 0.41
CA SER A 125 2.76 -12.50 0.39
C SER A 125 1.59 -12.67 1.38
N ASN A 126 0.94 -13.83 1.31
CA ASN A 126 -0.15 -14.33 2.17
C ASN A 126 -1.45 -13.50 2.16
N GLY A 127 -1.48 -12.37 1.48
CA GLY A 127 -2.68 -11.57 1.26
C GLY A 127 -3.36 -11.10 2.55
N PRO A 128 -4.62 -10.65 2.45
CA PRO A 128 -5.40 -10.22 3.61
C PRO A 128 -5.64 -11.37 4.61
N GLU A 129 -5.59 -12.63 4.18
CA GLU A 129 -5.74 -13.81 5.04
C GLU A 129 -4.67 -13.92 6.12
N SER A 130 -3.53 -13.26 5.95
CA SER A 130 -2.46 -13.19 6.96
C SER A 130 -2.79 -12.30 8.15
N LEU A 131 -3.83 -11.45 8.05
CA LEU A 131 -4.22 -10.55 9.12
C LEU A 131 -4.98 -11.32 10.21
N ALA A 132 -4.60 -11.14 11.47
CA ALA A 132 -5.31 -11.73 12.62
C ALA A 132 -6.78 -11.28 12.72
N THR A 133 -7.13 -10.19 12.06
CA THR A 133 -8.47 -9.62 12.03
C THR A 133 -9.24 -10.00 10.77
N PHE A 134 -8.67 -10.76 9.84
CA PHE A 134 -9.34 -11.16 8.61
C PHE A 134 -10.59 -12.00 8.91
N VAL A 135 -11.69 -11.68 8.22
CA VAL A 135 -12.93 -12.47 8.30
C VAL A 135 -13.19 -13.18 6.97
N TYR A 136 -13.34 -12.41 5.90
CA TYR A 136 -13.63 -12.95 4.58
C TYR A 136 -13.24 -11.98 3.46
N LYS A 137 -13.23 -12.50 2.23
CA LYS A 137 -13.18 -11.71 0.99
C LYS A 137 -14.22 -12.20 -0.02
N ILE A 138 -14.77 -11.27 -0.80
CA ILE A 138 -15.76 -11.54 -1.85
C ILE A 138 -15.26 -10.91 -3.14
N PRO A 139 -15.22 -11.64 -4.28
CA PRO A 139 -14.83 -11.06 -5.56
C PRO A 139 -15.84 -10.00 -5.99
N VAL A 140 -15.35 -8.85 -6.45
CA VAL A 140 -16.18 -7.73 -6.92
C VAL A 140 -15.97 -7.39 -8.39
N GLY A 141 -14.96 -7.98 -9.03
CA GLY A 141 -14.70 -7.86 -10.46
C GLY A 141 -13.23 -8.06 -10.79
N ASN A 142 -12.85 -7.75 -12.02
CA ASN A 142 -11.49 -7.82 -12.53
C ASN A 142 -11.05 -6.46 -13.07
N VAL A 143 -9.76 -6.16 -12.90
CA VAL A 143 -9.09 -4.95 -13.42
C VAL A 143 -7.94 -5.36 -14.34
N ARG A 144 -7.71 -4.62 -15.42
CA ARG A 144 -6.55 -4.84 -16.29
C ARG A 144 -5.27 -4.46 -15.56
N VAL A 145 -4.15 -5.14 -15.85
CA VAL A 145 -2.87 -4.89 -15.16
C VAL A 145 -2.42 -3.43 -15.33
N GLU A 146 -2.59 -2.86 -16.52
CA GLU A 146 -2.25 -1.45 -16.81
C GLU A 146 -3.17 -0.43 -16.12
N ASP A 147 -4.32 -0.85 -15.60
CA ASP A 147 -5.34 0.01 -15.00
C ASP A 147 -5.31 -0.02 -13.45
N VAL A 148 -4.43 -0.82 -12.86
CA VAL A 148 -4.33 -0.99 -11.39
C VAL A 148 -4.04 0.34 -10.67
N GLU A 149 -3.12 1.14 -11.20
CA GLU A 149 -2.79 2.45 -10.61
C GLU A 149 -3.96 3.44 -10.74
N LYS A 150 -4.78 3.34 -11.81
CA LYS A 150 -5.96 4.18 -11.98
C LYS A 150 -7.04 3.91 -10.92
N LEU A 151 -7.10 2.70 -10.35
CA LEU A 151 -7.96 2.44 -9.19
C LEU A 151 -7.56 3.32 -8.00
N THR A 152 -6.25 3.48 -7.79
CA THR A 152 -5.72 4.35 -6.73
C THR A 152 -6.09 5.80 -6.99
N ASP A 153 -5.96 6.27 -8.24
CA ASP A 153 -6.34 7.64 -8.63
C ASP A 153 -7.81 7.91 -8.37
N VAL A 154 -8.71 6.98 -8.73
CA VAL A 154 -10.15 7.09 -8.43
C VAL A 154 -10.39 7.13 -6.93
N CYS A 155 -9.72 6.29 -6.14
CA CYS A 155 -9.86 6.31 -4.68
C CYS A 155 -9.47 7.67 -4.07
N TYR A 156 -8.47 8.38 -4.61
CA TYR A 156 -8.11 9.73 -4.15
C TYR A 156 -9.18 10.78 -4.44
N THR A 157 -10.06 10.56 -5.43
CA THR A 157 -11.16 11.48 -5.75
C THR A 157 -12.38 11.31 -4.83
N ILE A 158 -12.45 10.20 -4.10
CA ILE A 158 -13.59 9.89 -3.22
C ILE A 158 -13.24 10.37 -1.80
N PRO A 159 -14.01 11.33 -1.25
CA PRO A 159 -13.70 11.86 0.08
C PRO A 159 -13.79 10.75 1.13
N PRO A 160 -12.74 10.57 1.96
CA PRO A 160 -12.82 9.67 3.10
C PRO A 160 -13.94 10.11 4.07
N PRO A 161 -14.62 9.17 4.74
CA PRO A 161 -15.63 9.53 5.73
C PRO A 161 -15.05 10.38 6.87
N PRO A 162 -15.83 11.32 7.45
CA PRO A 162 -15.34 12.17 8.53
C PRO A 162 -15.11 11.39 9.83
N THR A 163 -15.78 10.25 10.01
CA THR A 163 -15.62 9.37 11.17
C THR A 163 -15.65 7.91 10.77
N GLN A 164 -14.95 7.06 11.53
CA GLN A 164 -14.96 5.62 11.29
C GLN A 164 -16.29 4.96 11.63
N TYR A 165 -16.98 5.47 12.66
CA TYR A 165 -18.25 4.93 13.15
C TYR A 165 -19.31 6.02 13.27
N ILE A 166 -20.54 5.67 12.91
CA ILE A 166 -21.76 6.40 13.26
C ILE A 166 -22.63 5.40 14.02
N GLY A 167 -22.76 5.59 15.34
CA GLY A 167 -23.26 4.53 16.22
C GLY A 167 -22.35 3.30 16.16
N GLU A 168 -22.92 2.12 15.89
CA GLU A 168 -22.18 0.86 15.74
C GLU A 168 -21.80 0.55 14.27
N VAL A 169 -22.14 1.44 13.34
CA VAL A 169 -21.96 1.18 11.90
C VAL A 169 -20.63 1.76 11.41
N CYS A 170 -19.76 0.89 10.90
CA CYS A 170 -18.51 1.28 10.27
C CYS A 170 -18.75 1.93 8.90
N GLN A 171 -18.21 3.13 8.70
CA GLN A 171 -18.38 3.92 7.47
C GLN A 171 -17.47 3.47 6.32
N CYS A 172 -16.46 2.65 6.59
CA CYS A 172 -15.55 2.12 5.56
C CYS A 172 -16.29 1.31 4.49
N GLY A 173 -17.37 0.62 4.88
CA GLY A 173 -18.19 -0.17 3.95
C GLY A 173 -18.91 0.70 2.91
N ALA A 174 -19.39 1.88 3.31
CA ALA A 174 -20.02 2.83 2.40
C ALA A 174 -19.00 3.39 1.40
N TRP A 175 -17.82 3.79 1.88
CA TRP A 175 -16.72 4.25 1.01
C TRP A 175 -16.27 3.17 0.02
N VAL A 176 -16.15 1.91 0.45
CA VAL A 176 -15.81 0.78 -0.44
C VAL A 176 -16.88 0.60 -1.53
N ASN A 177 -18.17 0.70 -1.19
CA ASN A 177 -19.24 0.59 -2.17
C ASN A 177 -19.16 1.72 -3.20
N GLU A 178 -18.93 2.95 -2.75
CA GLU A 178 -18.78 4.12 -3.62
C GLU A 178 -17.56 3.98 -4.56
N ALA A 179 -16.42 3.52 -4.05
CA ALA A 179 -15.24 3.23 -4.85
C ALA A 179 -15.50 2.15 -5.91
N CYS A 180 -16.16 1.05 -5.56
CA CYS A 180 -16.53 0.02 -6.53
C CYS A 180 -17.46 0.55 -7.63
N VAL A 181 -18.42 1.42 -7.29
CA VAL A 181 -19.28 2.07 -8.29
C VAL A 181 -18.46 2.98 -9.20
N ALA A 182 -17.58 3.81 -8.63
CA ALA A 182 -16.72 4.70 -9.40
C ALA A 182 -15.79 3.95 -10.36
N PHE A 183 -15.22 2.80 -9.92
CA PHE A 183 -14.41 1.95 -10.79
C PHE A 183 -15.21 1.42 -11.99
N ARG A 184 -16.46 1.00 -11.76
CA ARG A 184 -17.34 0.51 -12.83
C ARG A 184 -17.70 1.62 -13.81
N VAL A 185 -18.04 2.82 -13.31
CA VAL A 185 -18.33 3.99 -14.15
C VAL A 185 -17.11 4.41 -14.98
N ALA A 186 -15.92 4.32 -14.40
CA ALA A 186 -14.66 4.61 -15.09
C ALA A 186 -14.21 3.51 -16.07
N GLY A 187 -14.96 2.39 -16.16
CA GLY A 187 -14.61 1.25 -17.02
C GLY A 187 -13.39 0.45 -16.54
N LEU A 188 -12.96 0.63 -15.28
CA LEU A 188 -11.79 -0.02 -14.71
C LEU A 188 -12.12 -1.40 -14.12
N LEU A 189 -13.36 -1.62 -13.70
CA LEU A 189 -13.82 -2.86 -13.10
C LEU A 189 -14.84 -3.57 -14.01
N THR A 190 -14.56 -4.83 -14.35
CA THR A 190 -15.40 -5.67 -15.21
C THR A 190 -15.81 -6.96 -14.51
N GLY A 191 -16.99 -7.51 -14.85
CA GLY A 191 -17.66 -8.57 -14.09
C GLY A 191 -18.70 -7.98 -13.15
#